data_AF-A0A7W1FSS7-F1
#
_entry.id   AF-A0A7W1FSS7-F1
#
_cell.length_a   1.000
_cell.length_b   1.000
_cell.length_c   1.000
_cell.angle_alpha   90.00
_cell.angle_beta   90.00
_cell.angle_gamma   90.00
#
_symmetry.space_group_name_H-M   'P 1'
#
loop_
_entity.id
_entity.type
_entity.pdbx_description
1 polymer ?
#
loop_
_entity_poly.entity_id
_entity_poly.type
_entity_poly.pdbx_seq_one_letter_code
_entity_poly.pdbx_strand_id
1 'polypeptide(L)'
;MAGRSGEGASADDLWQGLKIRMDGRQASYRRSWLRAKPGEPARTLGGKELTSDLRLACRLYLRGEEALRREIRDSFGEWTAVRGRMLAKAWTFAEKLAGTCDDRWLRLGLAAVSIDDNGTDFRDTYVVLGTLYLCAVRCGMEPAHYFEEAAEISSGVSNLEQTMLGFERSAYFGEAIAPKLR
;
A
#
# COMPACT_ATOMS: atom_id res chain seq x y z
N MET A 1 39.88 -21.51 -1.41
CA MET A 1 39.55 -20.06 -1.43
C MET A 1 38.04 -19.95 -1.37
N ALA A 2 37.52 -19.60 -0.20
CA ALA A 2 36.09 -19.55 0.08
C ALA A 2 35.45 -18.37 -0.65
N GLY A 3 34.38 -18.66 -1.39
CA GLY A 3 33.55 -17.64 -2.02
C GLY A 3 32.90 -16.77 -0.95
N ARG A 4 33.06 -15.46 -1.08
CA ARG A 4 32.27 -14.47 -0.35
C ARG A 4 30.83 -14.57 -0.87
N SER A 5 29.98 -15.33 -0.19
CA SER A 5 28.54 -15.15 -0.28
C SER A 5 28.24 -13.75 0.26
N GLY A 6 27.85 -12.83 -0.62
CA GLY A 6 27.29 -11.56 -0.19
C GLY A 6 25.99 -11.85 0.54
N GLU A 7 26.01 -11.79 1.86
CA GLU A 7 24.80 -11.71 2.67
C GLU A 7 24.03 -10.46 2.23
N GLY A 8 23.03 -10.65 1.39
CA GLY A 8 22.00 -9.65 1.21
C GLY A 8 21.31 -9.43 2.55
N ALA A 9 21.11 -8.16 2.93
CA ALA A 9 20.38 -7.82 4.16
C ALA A 9 19.06 -8.59 4.23
N SER A 10 18.75 -9.17 5.40
CA SER A 10 17.50 -9.89 5.63
C SER A 10 16.28 -8.98 5.39
N ALA A 11 15.11 -9.57 5.13
CA ALA A 11 13.86 -8.81 5.07
C ALA A 11 13.64 -8.02 6.37
N ASP A 12 14.04 -8.59 7.51
CA ASP A 12 13.97 -7.95 8.82
C ASP A 12 14.94 -6.78 8.94
N ASP A 13 16.19 -6.92 8.48
CA ASP A 13 17.17 -5.83 8.48
C ASP A 13 16.70 -4.65 7.62
N LEU A 14 16.16 -4.97 6.44
CA LEU A 14 15.58 -3.99 5.53
C LEU A 14 14.37 -3.28 6.16
N TRP A 15 13.54 -4.03 6.89
CA TRP A 15 12.40 -3.49 7.61
C TRP A 15 12.84 -2.59 8.77
N GLN A 16 13.77 -3.01 9.62
CA GLN A 16 14.26 -2.20 10.74
C GLN A 16 14.91 -0.90 10.25
N GLY A 17 15.72 -0.97 9.20
CA GLY A 17 16.29 0.23 8.57
C GLY A 17 15.21 1.15 7.99
N LEU A 18 14.16 0.59 7.41
CA LEU A 18 13.00 1.35 6.91
C LEU A 18 12.21 2.01 8.05
N LYS A 19 12.00 1.28 9.15
CA LYS A 19 11.29 1.74 10.35
C LYS A 19 11.93 2.99 10.94
N ILE A 20 13.25 2.97 11.14
CA ILE A 20 14.03 4.12 11.61
C ILE A 20 13.82 5.35 10.72
N ARG A 21 13.84 5.17 9.39
CA ARG A 21 13.61 6.27 8.45
C ARG A 21 12.17 6.80 8.53
N MET A 22 11.19 5.92 8.70
CA MET A 22 9.78 6.31 8.83
C MET A 22 9.49 7.03 10.14
N ASP A 23 10.04 6.58 11.25
CA ASP A 23 9.94 7.27 12.54
C ASP A 23 10.51 8.68 12.46
N GLY A 24 11.67 8.83 11.81
CA GLY A 24 12.27 10.15 11.55
C GLY A 24 11.35 11.06 10.72
N ARG A 25 10.67 10.52 9.70
CA ARG A 25 9.73 11.27 8.87
C ARG A 25 8.45 11.63 9.61
N GLN A 26 7.85 10.69 10.35
CA GLN A 26 6.68 10.92 11.19
C GLN A 26 6.94 12.07 12.17
N ALA A 27 8.10 12.07 12.84
CA ALA A 27 8.51 13.14 13.74
C ALA A 27 8.71 14.49 13.01
N SER A 28 9.31 14.47 11.82
CA SER A 28 9.52 15.67 11.00
C SER A 28 8.20 16.27 10.50
N TYR A 29 7.28 15.43 10.02
CA TYR A 29 5.95 15.85 9.56
C TYR A 29 5.15 16.52 10.67
N ARG A 30 5.13 15.91 11.86
CA ARG A 30 4.44 16.49 13.02
C ARG A 30 5.01 17.87 13.37
N ARG A 31 6.34 18.04 13.34
CA ARG A 31 6.99 19.34 13.58
C ARG A 31 6.72 20.36 12.47
N SER A 32 6.69 19.94 11.22
CA SER A 32 6.40 20.83 10.07
C SER A 32 4.95 21.33 10.11
N TRP A 33 3.99 20.46 10.41
CA TRP A 33 2.58 20.84 10.59
C TRP A 33 2.38 21.86 11.71
N LEU A 34 3.03 21.68 12.86
CA LEU A 34 2.97 22.63 13.98
C LEU A 34 3.60 23.99 13.65
N ARG A 35 4.44 24.09 12.61
CA ARG A 35 5.13 25.32 12.20
C ARG A 35 4.55 25.93 10.94
N ALA A 36 3.59 25.27 10.29
CA ALA A 36 2.96 25.79 9.09
C ALA A 36 2.06 26.98 9.46
N LYS A 37 2.19 28.09 8.72
CA LYS A 37 1.25 29.21 8.84
C LYS A 37 -0.11 28.78 8.29
N PRO A 38 -1.23 29.29 8.85
CA PRO A 38 -2.55 29.05 8.28
C PRO A 38 -2.57 29.40 6.78
N GLY A 39 -2.96 28.43 5.93
CA GLY A 39 -3.02 28.59 4.48
C GLY A 39 -1.77 28.17 3.69
N GLU A 40 -0.65 27.86 4.35
CA GLU A 40 0.53 27.30 3.68
C GLU A 40 0.56 25.76 3.78
N PRO A 41 0.82 25.04 2.67
CA PRO A 41 1.03 23.60 2.76
C PRO A 41 2.31 23.31 3.55
N ALA A 42 2.23 22.39 4.51
CA ALA A 42 3.40 21.92 5.25
C ALA A 42 4.48 21.43 4.27
N ARG A 43 5.69 22.02 4.31
CA ARG A 43 6.80 21.65 3.43
C ARG A 43 7.17 20.18 3.65
N THR A 44 6.89 19.34 2.66
CA THR A 44 7.29 17.93 2.64
C THR A 44 8.77 17.81 2.26
N LEU A 45 9.61 17.42 3.21
CA LEU A 45 11.00 16.99 2.94
C LEU A 45 11.01 15.55 2.42
N GLY A 46 11.68 15.30 1.29
CA GLY A 46 12.05 13.93 0.88
C GLY A 46 11.03 13.12 0.06
N GLY A 47 10.20 13.76 -0.78
CA GLY A 47 9.12 13.08 -1.54
C GLY A 47 9.56 11.85 -2.36
N LYS A 48 10.73 11.87 -3.02
CA LYS A 48 11.26 10.72 -3.77
C LYS A 48 11.70 9.57 -2.86
N GLU A 49 12.34 9.89 -1.74
CA GLU A 49 12.81 8.90 -0.76
C GLU A 49 11.63 8.22 -0.05
N LEU A 50 10.64 9.01 0.38
CA LEU A 50 9.40 8.49 0.93
C LEU A 50 8.70 7.56 -0.07
N THR A 51 8.61 7.96 -1.34
CA THR A 51 8.01 7.14 -2.40
C THR A 51 8.73 5.79 -2.55
N SER A 52 10.06 5.79 -2.53
CA SER A 52 10.89 4.59 -2.61
C SER A 52 10.70 3.68 -1.41
N ASP A 53 10.61 4.28 -0.23
CA ASP A 53 10.45 3.57 1.03
C ASP A 53 9.05 2.97 1.22
N LEU A 54 7.98 3.69 0.84
CA LEU A 54 6.61 3.12 0.81
C LEU A 54 6.53 1.94 -0.16
N ARG A 55 7.20 2.05 -1.32
CA ARG A 55 7.30 0.93 -2.26
C ARG A 55 8.13 -0.22 -1.67
N LEU A 56 9.13 0.05 -0.85
CA LEU A 56 9.89 -0.98 -0.15
C LEU A 56 9.01 -1.70 0.88
N ALA A 57 8.23 -0.97 1.68
CA ALA A 57 7.26 -1.56 2.61
C ALA A 57 6.31 -2.54 1.89
N CYS A 58 5.71 -2.14 0.77
CA CYS A 58 4.84 -3.01 -0.02
C CYS A 58 5.56 -4.29 -0.50
N ARG A 59 6.83 -4.18 -0.91
CA ARG A 59 7.62 -5.35 -1.35
C ARG A 59 7.95 -6.29 -0.20
N LEU A 60 8.29 -5.73 0.96
CA LEU A 60 8.56 -6.50 2.17
C LEU A 60 7.30 -7.20 2.65
N TYR A 61 6.15 -6.52 2.61
CA TYR A 61 4.85 -7.09 2.97
C TYR A 61 4.47 -8.29 2.11
N LEU A 62 4.60 -8.17 0.78
CA LEU A 62 4.30 -9.26 -0.16
C LEU A 62 5.19 -10.49 0.03
N ARG A 63 6.45 -10.30 0.43
CA ARG A 63 7.45 -11.37 0.57
C ARG A 63 7.60 -11.90 1.98
N GLY A 64 7.22 -11.10 2.96
CA GLY A 64 7.37 -11.39 4.38
C GLY A 64 6.40 -12.46 4.83
N GLU A 65 6.74 -13.10 5.94
CA GLU A 65 5.85 -13.99 6.67
C GLU A 65 4.85 -13.19 7.51
N GLU A 66 3.87 -13.87 8.10
CA GLU A 66 2.79 -13.21 8.86
C GLU A 66 3.31 -12.33 10.01
N ALA A 67 4.38 -12.74 10.69
CA ALA A 67 4.99 -11.94 11.74
C ALA A 67 5.47 -10.56 11.23
N LEU A 68 6.16 -10.54 10.08
CA LEU A 68 6.63 -9.29 9.46
C LEU A 68 5.47 -8.48 8.90
N ARG A 69 4.47 -9.12 8.27
CA ARG A 69 3.27 -8.43 7.76
C ARG A 69 2.51 -7.72 8.88
N ARG A 70 2.34 -8.40 10.01
CA ARG A 70 1.73 -7.81 11.21
C ARG A 70 2.54 -6.62 11.72
N GLU A 71 3.86 -6.75 11.86
CA GLU A 71 4.71 -5.64 12.33
C GLU A 71 4.63 -4.43 11.39
N ILE A 72 4.56 -4.65 10.07
CA ILE A 72 4.37 -3.59 9.08
C ILE A 72 3.03 -2.89 9.32
N ARG A 73 1.92 -3.63 9.43
CA ARG A 73 0.58 -3.05 9.67
C ARG A 73 0.55 -2.25 10.97
N ASP A 74 1.04 -2.84 12.07
CA ASP A 74 1.07 -2.19 13.40
C ASP A 74 1.86 -0.87 13.34
N SER A 75 3.03 -0.87 12.67
CA SER A 75 3.85 0.34 12.54
C SER A 75 3.14 1.44 11.72
N PHE A 76 2.43 1.07 10.64
CA PHE A 76 1.63 2.03 9.87
C PHE A 76 0.40 2.54 10.63
N GLY A 77 -0.15 1.76 11.55
CA GLY A 77 -1.16 2.20 12.51
C GLY A 77 -0.69 3.36 13.38
N GLU A 78 0.56 3.29 13.85
CA GLU A 78 1.19 4.34 14.68
C GLU A 78 1.68 5.55 13.86
N TRP A 79 2.06 5.34 12.60
CA TRP A 79 2.56 6.39 11.71
C TRP A 79 1.47 7.20 11.03
N THR A 80 0.59 7.83 11.81
CA THR A 80 -0.57 8.59 11.32
C THR A 80 -0.28 9.64 10.22
N ALA A 81 0.89 10.30 10.23
CA ALA A 81 1.23 11.30 9.21
C ALA A 81 1.76 10.67 7.90
N VAL A 82 2.26 9.43 7.97
CA VAL A 82 2.75 8.66 6.83
C VAL A 82 1.67 7.73 6.28
N ARG A 83 0.73 7.25 7.11
CA ARG A 83 -0.31 6.28 6.75
C ARG A 83 -1.12 6.72 5.52
N GLY A 84 -1.65 7.94 5.51
CA GLY A 84 -2.40 8.46 4.34
C GLY A 84 -1.57 8.52 3.05
N ARG A 85 -0.23 8.53 3.14
CA ARG A 85 0.66 8.45 1.96
C ARG A 85 0.78 7.04 1.40
N MET A 86 0.51 6.00 2.20
CA MET A 86 0.45 4.61 1.73
C MET A 86 -0.74 4.41 0.80
N LEU A 87 -1.95 4.85 1.19
CA LEU A 87 -3.11 4.78 0.30
C LEU A 87 -2.91 5.65 -0.95
N ALA A 88 -2.35 6.86 -0.80
CA ALA A 88 -1.94 7.69 -1.94
C ALA A 88 -0.96 6.97 -2.90
N LYS A 89 -0.14 6.05 -2.37
CA LYS A 89 0.81 5.27 -3.16
C LYS A 89 0.12 4.22 -4.04
N ALA A 90 -1.00 3.65 -3.58
CA ALA A 90 -1.80 2.71 -4.35
C ALA A 90 -2.30 3.32 -5.66
N TRP A 91 -2.70 4.60 -5.65
CA TRP A 91 -3.06 5.35 -6.85
C TRP A 91 -1.93 5.39 -7.88
N THR A 92 -0.70 5.71 -7.45
CA THR A 92 0.46 5.71 -8.35
C THR A 92 0.77 4.30 -8.89
N PHE A 93 0.43 3.24 -8.17
CA PHE A 93 0.56 1.88 -8.68
C PHE A 93 -0.51 1.56 -9.72
N ALA A 94 -1.76 2.00 -9.54
CA ALA A 94 -2.80 1.87 -10.55
C ALA A 94 -2.44 2.61 -11.86
N GLU A 95 -1.88 3.81 -11.77
CA GLU A 95 -1.38 4.56 -12.95
C GLU A 95 -0.30 3.77 -13.70
N LYS A 96 0.64 3.15 -12.97
CA LYS A 96 1.70 2.33 -13.57
C LYS A 96 1.16 1.03 -14.16
N LEU A 97 0.18 0.40 -13.50
CA LEU A 97 -0.52 -0.77 -14.02
C LEU A 97 -1.16 -0.41 -15.35
N ALA A 98 -1.94 0.67 -15.42
CA ALA A 98 -2.59 1.12 -16.65
C ALA A 98 -1.60 1.42 -17.79
N GLY A 99 -0.41 1.94 -17.48
CA GLY A 99 0.60 2.27 -18.48
C GLY A 99 1.50 1.11 -18.92
N THR A 100 1.57 0.00 -18.17
CA THR A 100 2.55 -1.07 -18.43
C THR A 100 1.94 -2.46 -18.53
N CYS A 101 0.74 -2.67 -17.97
CA CYS A 101 0.11 -3.97 -17.82
C CYS A 101 1.00 -5.05 -17.14
N ASP A 102 1.92 -4.61 -16.28
CA ASP A 102 2.72 -5.48 -15.41
C ASP A 102 1.94 -5.74 -14.10
N ASP A 103 1.61 -7.02 -13.85
CA ASP A 103 0.81 -7.47 -12.71
C ASP A 103 1.46 -7.13 -11.36
N ARG A 104 2.77 -6.94 -11.35
CA ARG A 104 3.50 -6.46 -10.18
C ARG A 104 2.92 -5.16 -9.62
N TRP A 105 2.42 -4.27 -10.48
CA TRP A 105 1.82 -3.02 -10.02
C TRP A 105 0.46 -3.24 -9.36
N LEU A 106 -0.32 -4.21 -9.83
CA LEU A 106 -1.56 -4.63 -9.16
C LEU A 106 -1.25 -5.18 -7.77
N ARG A 107 -0.31 -6.13 -7.67
CA ARG A 107 0.12 -6.73 -6.39
C ARG A 107 0.61 -5.67 -5.40
N LEU A 108 1.40 -4.69 -5.86
CA LEU A 108 1.87 -3.58 -5.02
C LEU A 108 0.74 -2.64 -4.60
N GLY A 109 -0.24 -2.39 -5.48
CA GLY A 109 -1.44 -1.61 -5.17
C GLY A 109 -2.27 -2.26 -4.06
N LEU A 110 -2.53 -3.56 -4.20
CA LEU A 110 -3.28 -4.34 -3.21
C LEU A 110 -2.51 -4.40 -1.88
N ALA A 111 -1.20 -4.65 -1.90
CA ALA A 111 -0.39 -4.59 -0.67
C ALA A 111 -0.42 -3.23 0.02
N ALA A 112 -0.43 -2.12 -0.74
CA ALA A 112 -0.55 -0.79 -0.16
C ALA A 112 -1.91 -0.60 0.54
N VAL A 113 -2.99 -1.12 -0.05
CA VAL A 113 -4.32 -1.13 0.57
C VAL A 113 -4.33 -2.01 1.82
N SER A 114 -3.72 -3.19 1.78
CA SER A 114 -3.55 -4.11 2.91
C SER A 114 -2.81 -3.47 4.09
N ILE A 115 -1.73 -2.73 3.81
CA ILE A 115 -0.96 -2.04 4.84
C ILE A 115 -1.72 -0.85 5.41
N ASP A 116 -2.47 -0.12 4.57
CA ASP A 116 -3.30 1.01 5.02
C ASP A 116 -4.46 0.54 5.92
N ASP A 117 -4.95 -0.68 5.70
CA ASP A 117 -5.89 -1.39 6.59
C ASP A 117 -7.17 -0.60 6.91
N ASN A 118 -7.89 -0.20 5.85
CA ASN A 118 -9.06 0.71 5.90
C ASN A 118 -8.80 2.11 6.47
N GLY A 119 -7.53 2.51 6.58
CA GLY A 119 -7.10 3.89 6.76
C GLY A 119 -7.92 4.72 7.74
N THR A 120 -8.14 5.99 7.38
CA THR A 120 -9.02 6.91 8.09
C THR A 120 -10.45 6.92 7.50
N ASP A 121 -10.58 6.60 6.21
CA ASP A 121 -11.87 6.56 5.49
C ASP A 121 -11.93 5.33 4.58
N PHE A 122 -12.76 4.35 4.97
CA PHE A 122 -12.95 3.11 4.21
C PHE A 122 -13.49 3.34 2.79
N ARG A 123 -14.12 4.49 2.51
CA ARG A 123 -14.63 4.81 1.17
C ARG A 123 -13.47 4.98 0.19
N ASP A 124 -12.38 5.62 0.62
CA ASP A 124 -11.20 5.80 -0.21
C ASP A 124 -10.59 4.44 -0.58
N THR A 125 -10.66 3.46 0.32
CA THR A 125 -10.27 2.08 0.05
C THR A 125 -11.07 1.47 -1.10
N TYR A 126 -12.41 1.57 -1.08
CA TYR A 126 -13.25 1.06 -2.17
C TYR A 126 -12.94 1.73 -3.51
N VAL A 127 -12.71 3.05 -3.52
CA VAL A 127 -12.38 3.78 -4.75
C VAL A 127 -11.02 3.34 -5.32
N VAL A 128 -10.01 3.16 -4.47
CA VAL A 128 -8.70 2.63 -4.88
C VAL A 128 -8.81 1.21 -5.42
N LEU A 129 -9.52 0.32 -4.72
CA LEU A 129 -9.74 -1.06 -5.15
C LEU A 129 -10.45 -1.11 -6.51
N GLY A 130 -11.48 -0.30 -6.70
CA GLY A 130 -12.18 -0.19 -7.98
C GLY A 130 -11.29 0.30 -9.11
N THR A 131 -10.40 1.25 -8.82
CA THR A 131 -9.43 1.73 -9.81
C THR A 131 -8.44 0.65 -10.20
N LEU A 132 -7.85 -0.05 -9.23
CA LEU A 132 -6.94 -1.18 -9.48
C LEU A 132 -7.63 -2.29 -10.29
N TYR A 133 -8.87 -2.61 -9.94
CA TYR A 133 -9.69 -3.60 -10.64
C TYR A 133 -9.91 -3.21 -12.11
N LEU A 134 -10.35 -1.99 -12.37
CA LEU A 134 -10.57 -1.51 -13.75
C LEU A 134 -9.28 -1.49 -14.57
N CYS A 135 -8.17 -1.07 -13.98
CA CYS A 135 -6.86 -1.08 -14.63
C CYS A 135 -6.43 -2.51 -14.98
N ALA A 136 -6.63 -3.47 -14.08
CA ALA A 136 -6.31 -4.87 -14.30
C ALA A 136 -7.13 -5.48 -15.44
N VAL A 137 -8.46 -5.29 -15.44
CA VAL A 137 -9.34 -5.77 -16.54
C VAL A 137 -8.93 -5.19 -17.88
N ARG A 138 -8.64 -3.87 -17.93
CA ARG A 138 -8.19 -3.20 -19.16
C ARG A 138 -6.86 -3.74 -19.70
N CYS A 139 -6.04 -4.31 -18.83
CA CYS A 139 -4.81 -4.99 -19.18
C CYS A 139 -5.00 -6.48 -19.50
N GLY A 140 -6.25 -6.96 -19.60
CA GLY A 140 -6.56 -8.36 -19.90
C GLY A 140 -6.29 -9.32 -18.74
N MET A 141 -6.18 -8.80 -17.51
CA MET A 141 -5.97 -9.62 -16.31
C MET A 141 -7.32 -10.04 -15.71
N GLU A 142 -7.32 -11.18 -15.01
CA GLU A 142 -8.43 -11.61 -14.14
C GLU A 142 -8.19 -11.07 -12.71
N PRO A 143 -8.82 -9.96 -12.29
CA PRO A 143 -8.43 -9.29 -11.05
C PRO A 143 -8.87 -10.06 -9.80
N ALA A 144 -9.95 -10.85 -9.89
CA ALA A 144 -10.49 -11.65 -8.79
C ALA A 144 -9.41 -12.48 -8.09
N HIS A 145 -8.59 -13.19 -8.87
CA HIS A 145 -7.50 -14.01 -8.35
C HIS A 145 -6.49 -13.21 -7.52
N TYR A 146 -6.10 -12.01 -7.99
CA TYR A 146 -5.16 -11.16 -7.25
C TYR A 146 -5.78 -10.59 -5.98
N PHE A 147 -7.08 -10.31 -5.98
CA PHE A 147 -7.80 -9.84 -4.80
C PHE A 147 -7.91 -10.94 -3.74
N GLU A 148 -8.12 -12.19 -4.16
CA GLU A 148 -8.09 -13.36 -3.28
C GLU A 148 -6.70 -13.55 -2.65
N GLU A 149 -5.63 -13.57 -3.47
CA GLU A 149 -4.24 -13.65 -2.97
C GLU A 149 -3.93 -12.53 -1.96
N ALA A 150 -4.37 -11.31 -2.25
CA ALA A 150 -4.17 -10.17 -1.37
C ALA A 150 -4.98 -10.29 -0.07
N ALA A 151 -6.19 -10.84 -0.13
CA ALA A 151 -7.03 -11.06 1.05
C ALA A 151 -6.37 -12.05 2.01
N GLU A 152 -5.84 -13.16 1.50
CA GLU A 152 -5.17 -14.19 2.31
C GLU A 152 -4.04 -13.62 3.16
N ILE A 153 -3.18 -12.77 2.57
CA ILE A 153 -2.06 -12.15 3.26
C ILE A 153 -2.45 -10.90 4.09
N SER A 154 -3.69 -10.44 3.97
CA SER A 154 -4.25 -9.31 4.75
C SER A 154 -4.93 -9.77 6.04
N SER A 155 -5.08 -11.07 6.26
CA SER A 155 -5.73 -11.64 7.43
C SER A 155 -5.04 -11.18 8.73
N GLY A 156 -5.83 -10.71 9.72
CA GLY A 156 -5.27 -10.45 11.05
C GLY A 156 -6.03 -9.52 12.00
N VAL A 157 -6.57 -8.37 11.56
CA VAL A 157 -7.13 -7.38 12.52
C VAL A 157 -8.27 -6.50 11.97
N SER A 158 -8.55 -6.49 10.66
CA SER A 158 -9.62 -5.64 10.09
C SER A 158 -10.54 -6.38 9.12
N ASN A 159 -11.68 -5.76 8.80
CA ASN A 159 -12.62 -6.22 7.77
C ASN A 159 -12.05 -6.16 6.34
N LEU A 160 -10.79 -5.76 6.13
CA LEU A 160 -10.22 -5.60 4.79
C LEU A 160 -10.12 -6.91 4.01
N GLU A 161 -9.82 -8.02 4.68
CA GLU A 161 -9.90 -9.36 4.06
C GLU A 161 -11.29 -9.60 3.44
N GLN A 162 -12.35 -9.35 4.22
CA GLN A 162 -13.74 -9.48 3.76
C GLN A 162 -14.07 -8.48 2.66
N THR A 163 -13.55 -7.25 2.74
CA THR A 163 -13.69 -6.24 1.69
C THR A 163 -13.07 -6.69 0.37
N MET A 164 -11.89 -7.30 0.40
CA MET A 164 -11.22 -7.82 -0.80
C MET A 164 -11.95 -9.03 -1.39
N LEU A 165 -12.26 -10.04 -0.56
CA LEU A 165 -13.01 -11.24 -0.99
C LEU A 165 -14.44 -10.93 -1.45
N GLY A 166 -15.03 -9.88 -0.90
CA GLY A 166 -16.39 -9.44 -1.19
C GLY A 166 -16.46 -8.29 -2.20
N PHE A 167 -15.34 -7.84 -2.77
CA PHE A 167 -15.29 -6.59 -3.53
C PHE A 167 -16.30 -6.58 -4.69
N GLU A 168 -16.34 -7.62 -5.51
CA GLU A 168 -17.26 -7.75 -6.64
C GLU A 168 -18.74 -7.84 -6.22
N ARG A 169 -19.02 -8.30 -5.00
CA ARG A 169 -20.37 -8.38 -4.42
C ARG A 169 -20.81 -7.08 -3.75
N SER A 170 -19.93 -6.08 -3.64
CA SER A 170 -20.25 -4.82 -2.99
C SER A 170 -21.21 -3.98 -3.84
N ALA A 171 -22.06 -3.19 -3.17
CA ALA A 171 -22.91 -2.21 -3.86
C ALA A 171 -22.07 -1.23 -4.70
N TYR A 172 -20.93 -0.78 -4.16
CA TYR A 172 -19.98 0.06 -4.88
C TYR A 172 -19.53 -0.55 -6.20
N PHE A 173 -19.22 -1.85 -6.23
CA PHE A 173 -18.83 -2.51 -7.48
C PHE A 173 -19.96 -2.49 -8.51
N GLY A 174 -21.17 -2.90 -8.11
CA GLY A 174 -22.34 -2.92 -8.99
C GLY A 174 -22.69 -1.55 -9.57
N GLU A 175 -22.56 -0.50 -8.77
CA GLU A 175 -22.95 0.87 -9.16
C GLU A 175 -21.83 1.63 -9.90
N ALA A 176 -20.57 1.50 -9.46
CA ALA A 176 -19.49 2.36 -9.91
C ALA A 176 -18.45 1.66 -10.82
N ILE A 177 -18.34 0.34 -10.75
CA ILE A 177 -17.30 -0.45 -11.44
C ILE A 177 -17.89 -1.28 -12.58
N ALA A 178 -18.88 -2.13 -12.30
CA ALA A 178 -19.52 -3.00 -13.28
C ALA A 178 -19.99 -2.28 -14.56
N PRO A 179 -20.55 -1.05 -14.51
CA PRO A 179 -20.92 -0.31 -15.72
C PRO A 179 -19.75 0.06 -16.63
N LYS A 180 -18.52 0.13 -16.10
CA LYS A 180 -17.30 0.49 -16.82
C LYS A 180 -16.52 -0.72 -17.36
N LEU A 181 -17.00 -1.93 -17.07
CA LEU A 181 -16.43 -3.20 -17.57
C LEU A 181 -17.00 -3.61 -18.93
N ARG A 182 -17.99 -2.86 -19.44
CA ARG A 182 -18.67 -3.11 -20.71
C ARG A 182 -18.05 -2.33 -21.86
#